data_AF-A0AAW6XM05-F1
#
_entry.id   AF-A0AAW6XM05-F1
#
_cell.length_a   1.000
_cell.length_b   1.000
_cell.length_c   1.000
_cell.angle_alpha   90.00
_cell.angle_beta   90.00
_cell.angle_gamma   90.00
#
_symmetry.space_group_name_H-M   'P 1'
#
loop_
_entity.id
_entity.type
_entity.pdbx_description
1 polymer ?
#
loop_
_entity_poly.entity_id
_entity_poly.type
_entity_poly.pdbx_seq_one_letter_code
_entity_poly.pdbx_strand_id
1 'polypeptide(L)'
;PATKAIPKEMLPLVYKPLIQYVVNECIAAGITEIVLVTHSSKNSIENHFDTSFELEAMLEKRVKRQLLDEVQSICPPHVTIMQVRQGLAKG
;
A
#
# COMPACT_ATOMS: atom_id res chain seq x y z
N PRO A 1 19.65 -9.30 4.06
CA PRO A 1 18.88 -10.55 3.95
C PRO A 1 17.37 -10.33 3.67
N ALA A 2 16.65 -9.58 4.52
CA ALA A 2 15.20 -9.36 4.36
C ALA A 2 14.83 -8.40 3.20
N THR A 3 15.56 -7.30 3.04
CA THR A 3 15.32 -6.31 1.97
C THR A 3 15.80 -6.73 0.58
N LYS A 4 16.37 -7.94 0.44
CA LYS A 4 16.85 -8.47 -0.84
C LYS A 4 15.69 -8.89 -1.76
N ALA A 5 14.54 -9.27 -1.18
CA ALA A 5 13.36 -9.72 -1.90
C ALA A 5 12.11 -8.86 -1.62
N ILE A 6 12.09 -8.12 -0.50
CA ILE A 6 10.99 -7.26 -0.09
C ILE A 6 11.48 -5.81 -0.09
N PRO A 7 10.77 -4.84 -0.70
CA PRO A 7 11.13 -3.44 -0.62
C PRO A 7 11.23 -2.99 0.85
N LYS A 8 12.22 -2.16 1.17
CA LYS A 8 12.40 -1.65 2.55
C LYS A 8 11.16 -0.90 3.06
N GLU A 9 10.41 -0.29 2.15
CA GLU A 9 9.15 0.43 2.42
C GLU A 9 8.00 -0.50 2.83
N MET A 10 8.11 -1.80 2.50
CA MET A 10 7.14 -2.84 2.84
C MET A 10 7.52 -3.60 4.12
N LEU A 11 8.60 -3.23 4.81
CA LEU A 11 8.92 -3.85 6.09
C LEU A 11 7.80 -3.55 7.09
N PRO A 12 7.23 -4.57 7.75
CA PRO A 12 6.16 -4.36 8.71
C PRO A 12 6.70 -3.72 9.98
N LEU A 13 6.08 -2.61 10.40
CA LEU A 13 6.13 -2.17 11.78
C LEU A 13 4.95 -2.79 12.51
N VAL A 14 5.26 -3.75 13.38
CA VAL A 14 4.28 -4.59 14.08
C VAL A 14 3.43 -5.41 13.10
N TYR A 15 2.40 -4.82 12.49
CA TYR A 15 1.45 -5.49 11.59
C TYR A 15 1.15 -4.72 10.29
N LYS A 16 1.66 -3.50 10.11
CA LYS A 16 1.42 -2.68 8.91
C LYS A 16 2.75 -2.29 8.26
N PRO A 17 2.86 -2.26 6.93
CA PRO A 17 4.09 -1.83 6.26
C PRO A 17 4.37 -0.36 6.54
N LEU A 18 5.65 0.01 6.59
CA LEU A 18 6.11 1.39 6.82
C LEU A 18 5.39 2.42 5.92
N ILE A 19 5.25 2.11 4.63
CA ILE A 19 4.65 3.02 3.66
C ILE A 19 3.19 3.39 3.99
N GLN A 20 2.44 2.48 4.64
CA GLN A 20 1.05 2.74 5.02
C GLN A 20 0.96 3.83 6.09
N TYR A 21 1.93 3.93 7.01
CA TYR A 21 1.95 5.01 8.00
C TYR A 21 2.15 6.38 7.36
N VAL A 22 3.06 6.46 6.38
CA VAL A 22 3.34 7.70 5.64
C VAL A 22 2.11 8.13 4.83
N VAL A 23 1.47 7.18 4.13
CA VAL A 23 0.26 7.45 3.37
C VAL A 23 -0.88 7.90 4.29
N ASN A 24 -1.08 7.24 5.43
CA ASN A 24 -2.09 7.65 6.40
C ASN A 24 -1.85 9.06 6.95
N GLU A 25 -0.59 9.44 7.18
CA GLU A 25 -0.23 10.80 7.59
C GLU A 25 -0.58 11.83 6.51
N CYS A 26 -0.28 11.53 5.23
CA CYS A 26 -0.69 12.37 4.11
C CYS A 26 -2.20 12.54 4.03
N ILE A 27 -2.97 11.45 4.16
CA ILE A 27 -4.43 11.48 4.15
C ILE A 27 -4.97 12.31 5.33
N ALA A 28 -4.40 12.13 6.52
CA ALA A 28 -4.76 12.91 7.70
C ALA A 28 -4.46 14.41 7.54
N ALA A 29 -3.45 14.76 6.74
CA ALA A 29 -3.14 16.13 6.36
C ALA A 29 -4.04 16.69 5.23
N GLY A 30 -5.01 15.90 4.74
CA GLY A 30 -5.93 16.29 3.67
C GLY A 30 -5.38 16.10 2.25
N ILE A 31 -4.28 15.36 2.09
CA ILE A 31 -3.71 15.02 0.78
C ILE A 31 -4.53 13.88 0.17
N THR A 32 -5.15 14.13 -0.98
CA THR A 32 -5.96 13.16 -1.72
C THR A 32 -5.24 12.53 -2.89
N GLU A 33 -4.15 13.13 -3.35
CA GLU A 33 -3.35 12.64 -4.48
C GLU A 33 -1.93 12.33 -4.02
N ILE A 34 -1.54 11.06 -4.11
CA ILE A 34 -0.23 10.58 -3.67
C ILE A 34 0.48 9.96 -4.87
N VAL A 35 1.66 10.49 -5.19
CA VAL A 35 2.48 9.98 -6.29
C VAL A 35 3.66 9.19 -5.75
N LEU A 36 3.65 7.88 -6.00
CA LEU A 36 4.73 6.97 -5.65
C LEU A 36 5.77 6.93 -6.77
N VAL A 37 6.96 7.43 -6.48
CA VAL A 37 8.12 7.27 -7.37
C VAL A 37 8.79 5.94 -7.04
N THR A 38 8.59 4.93 -7.88
CA THR A 38 9.00 3.53 -7.60
C THR A 38 9.98 2.99 -8.64
N HIS A 39 10.47 1.78 -8.43
CA HIS A 39 11.30 1.03 -9.39
C HIS A 39 10.56 -0.26 -9.78
N SER A 40 10.90 -0.84 -10.93
CA SER A 40 10.23 -2.05 -11.48
C SER A 40 10.23 -3.27 -10.55
N SER A 41 11.14 -3.32 -9.58
CA SER A 41 11.25 -4.38 -8.58
C SER A 41 10.36 -4.16 -7.34
N LYS A 42 9.56 -3.09 -7.30
CA LYS A 42 8.77 -2.68 -6.12
C LYS A 42 7.24 -2.76 -6.30
N ASN A 43 6.76 -3.65 -7.17
CA ASN A 43 5.32 -3.83 -7.41
C ASN A 43 4.52 -4.15 -6.14
N SER A 44 5.14 -4.75 -5.11
CA SER A 44 4.44 -5.03 -3.85
C SER A 44 4.00 -3.78 -3.10
N ILE A 45 4.59 -2.61 -3.37
CA ILE A 45 4.12 -1.34 -2.81
C ILE A 45 2.79 -0.95 -3.46
N GLU A 46 2.70 -1.01 -4.79
CA GLU A 46 1.47 -0.73 -5.53
C GLU A 46 0.35 -1.67 -5.11
N ASN A 47 0.62 -2.97 -5.12
CA ASN A 47 -0.37 -3.98 -4.76
C ASN A 47 -0.89 -3.84 -3.33
N HIS A 48 -0.14 -3.20 -2.41
CA HIS A 48 -0.59 -2.97 -1.04
C HIS A 48 -1.71 -1.93 -0.97
N PHE A 49 -1.71 -0.96 -1.89
CA PHE A 49 -2.70 0.11 -1.96
C PHE A 49 -3.77 -0.10 -3.03
N ASP A 50 -3.62 -1.13 -3.86
CA ASP A 50 -4.60 -1.56 -4.83
C ASP A 50 -5.61 -2.56 -4.22
N THR A 51 -6.77 -2.68 -4.85
CA THR A 51 -7.84 -3.56 -4.40
C THR A 51 -7.46 -5.03 -4.64
N SER A 52 -7.40 -5.82 -3.57
CA SER A 52 -7.12 -7.26 -3.67
C SER A 52 -8.43 -8.06 -3.76
N PHE A 53 -8.96 -8.20 -4.97
CA PHE A 53 -10.26 -8.84 -5.22
C PHE A 53 -10.38 -10.25 -4.60
N GLU A 54 -9.34 -11.08 -4.72
CA GLU A 54 -9.35 -12.44 -4.17
C GLU A 54 -9.39 -12.43 -2.63
N LEU A 55 -8.63 -11.53 -1.99
CA LEU A 55 -8.59 -11.39 -0.54
C LEU A 55 -9.93 -10.89 0.01
N GLU A 56 -10.50 -9.86 -0.62
CA GLU A 56 -11.79 -9.29 -0.20
C GLU A 56 -12.92 -10.31 -0.33
N ALA A 57 -13.02 -10.99 -1.48
CA ALA A 57 -14.01 -12.03 -1.69
C ALA A 57 -13.86 -13.20 -0.68
N MET A 58 -12.62 -13.56 -0.33
CA MET A 58 -12.37 -14.57 0.69
C MET A 58 -12.83 -14.11 2.08
N LEU A 59 -12.52 -12.87 2.48
CA LEU A 59 -12.89 -12.31 3.77
C LEU A 59 -14.41 -12.15 3.91
N GLU A 60 -15.07 -11.69 2.84
CA GLU A 60 -16.52 -11.58 2.75
C GLU A 60 -17.20 -12.95 2.90
N LYS A 61 -16.74 -13.96 2.14
CA LYS A 61 -17.24 -15.34 2.22
C LYS A 61 -17.07 -15.95 3.62
N ARG A 62 -16.01 -15.58 4.34
CA ARG A 62 -15.74 -16.04 5.72
C ARG A 62 -16.40 -15.16 6.79
N VAL A 63 -17.17 -14.14 6.40
CA VAL A 63 -17.87 -13.19 7.29
C VAL A 63 -16.88 -12.47 8.23
N LYS A 64 -15.65 -12.25 7.77
CA LYS A 64 -14.60 -11.54 8.52
C LYS A 64 -14.70 -10.03 8.29
N ARG A 65 -15.86 -9.45 8.64
CA ARG A 65 -16.21 -8.04 8.34
C ARG A 65 -15.17 -7.05 8.85
N GLN A 66 -14.70 -7.19 10.09
CA GLN A 66 -13.67 -6.31 10.64
C GLN A 66 -12.37 -6.30 9.81
N LEU A 67 -11.91 -7.47 9.36
CA LEU A 67 -10.70 -7.57 8.54
C LEU A 67 -10.94 -7.07 7.12
N LEU A 68 -12.15 -7.25 6.58
CA LEU A 68 -12.53 -6.70 5.29
C LEU A 68 -12.51 -5.17 5.32
N ASP A 69 -13.12 -4.58 6.35
CA ASP A 69 -13.13 -3.13 6.57
C ASP A 69 -11.70 -2.59 6.72
N GLU A 70 -10.82 -3.31 7.44
CA GLU A 70 -9.42 -2.94 7.57
C GLU A 70 -8.68 -2.93 6.23
N VAL A 71 -8.88 -3.95 5.38
CA VAL A 71 -8.26 -4.03 4.05
C VAL A 71 -8.76 -2.91 3.14
N GLN A 72 -10.08 -2.68 3.09
CA GLN A 72 -10.68 -1.61 2.29
C GLN A 72 -10.28 -0.22 2.79
N SER A 73 -9.98 -0.07 4.07
CA SER A 73 -9.52 1.20 4.65
C SER A 73 -8.06 1.56 4.29
N ILE A 74 -7.28 0.65 3.70
CA ILE A 74 -5.88 0.91 3.34
C ILE A 74 -5.77 2.05 2.32
N CYS A 75 -6.70 2.10 1.36
CA CYS A 75 -6.81 3.18 0.38
C CYS A 75 -8.27 3.67 0.35
N PRO A 76 -8.59 4.77 1.05
CA PRO A 76 -9.94 5.32 1.04
C PRO A 76 -10.40 5.72 -0.38
N PRO A 77 -11.70 5.63 -0.70
CA PRO A 77 -12.21 5.83 -2.06
C PRO A 77 -12.02 7.25 -2.63
N HIS A 78 -11.71 8.23 -1.78
CA HIS A 78 -11.44 9.62 -2.18
C HIS A 78 -9.95 9.92 -2.37
N VAL A 79 -9.08 8.93 -2.15
CA VAL A 79 -7.63 9.04 -2.29
C VAL A 79 -7.21 8.34 -3.57
N THR A 80 -6.39 9.01 -4.38
CA THR A 80 -5.82 8.46 -5.61
C THR A 80 -4.32 8.27 -5.41
N ILE A 81 -3.86 7.04 -5.56
CA ILE A 81 -2.44 6.70 -5.53
C ILE A 81 -1.99 6.43 -6.96
N MET A 82 -1.06 7.23 -7.44
CA MET A 82 -0.46 7.10 -8.77
C MET A 82 0.98 6.62 -8.63
N GLN A 83 1.50 5.98 -9.68
CA GLN A 83 2.90 5.57 -9.70
C GLN A 83 3.65 6.11 -10.91
N VAL A 84 4.91 6.47 -10.68
CA VAL A 84 5.86 6.87 -11.72
C VAL A 84 7.15 6.07 -11.53
N ARG A 85 7.72 5.56 -12.61
CA ARG A 85 8.97 4.80 -12.55
C ARG A 85 10.18 5.73 -12.53
N GLN A 86 11.05 5.55 -11.54
CA GLN A 86 12.39 6.11 -11.55
C GLN A 86 13.24 5.33 -12.56
N GLY A 87 13.62 5.98 -13.66
CA GLY A 87 14.44 5.35 -14.71
C GLY A 87 15.88 5.07 -14.27
N LEU A 88 16.55 6.08 -13.69
CA LEU A 88 17.93 5.98 -13.20
C LEU A 88 18.00 6.51 -11.77
N ALA A 89 18.61 5.75 -10.87
CA ALA A 89 18.94 6.23 -9.53
C ALA A 89 20.11 7.21 -9.63
N LYS A 90 19.86 8.50 -9.32
CA LYS A 90 20.86 9.56 -9.43
C LYS A 90 21.64 9.87 -8.14
N GLY A 91 21.40 9.10 -7.08
CA GLY A 91 22.00 9.33 -5.75
C GLY A 91 21.16 10.32 -4.95
#